data_AF-A0A496ZRC3-F1
#
_entry.id   AF-A0A496ZRC3-F1
#
_cell.length_a   1.000
_cell.length_b   1.000
_cell.length_c   1.000
_cell.angle_alpha   90.00
_cell.angle_beta   90.00
_cell.angle_gamma   90.00
#
_symmetry.space_group_name_H-M   'P 1'
#
loop_
_entity.id
_entity.type
_entity.pdbx_description
1 polymer ?
#
loop_
_entity_poly.entity_id
_entity_poly.type
_entity_poly.pdbx_seq_one_letter_code
_entity_poly.pdbx_strand_id
1 'polypeptide(L)'
;IGPGSWNWVRITIVITSFVALFIVVTVPEHFLEEHLWQHIVVVHIPKIFLWTFGTLFAVHILLEFIDINTWIASNMFIILAIALLVGIIPESGPHLIFVTLFASGTIPFSILLASSIVQDGHGMIPMLADSKRGFLFVKAVNIIVGAIVGIIGLLVGF
;
A
#
# COMPACT_ATOMS: atom_id res chain seq x y z
N ILE A 1 -4.37 4.99 28.09
CA ILE A 1 -4.68 4.91 26.64
C ILE A 1 -4.37 3.48 26.20
N GLY A 2 -5.31 2.79 25.56
CA GLY A 2 -5.12 1.42 25.06
C GLY A 2 -5.82 0.31 25.87
N PRO A 3 -5.68 -0.97 25.45
CA PRO A 3 -6.33 -2.15 26.04
C PRO A 3 -6.04 -2.29 27.54
N GLY A 4 -6.90 -2.95 28.32
CA GLY A 4 -6.75 -3.08 29.78
C GLY A 4 -5.48 -3.81 30.25
N SER A 5 -4.95 -4.73 29.45
CA SER A 5 -3.68 -5.42 29.67
C SER A 5 -2.52 -4.74 28.94
N TRP A 6 -1.30 -4.91 29.47
CA TRP A 6 -0.09 -4.50 28.75
C TRP A 6 0.17 -5.47 27.60
N ASN A 7 0.10 -4.95 26.38
CA ASN A 7 0.40 -5.67 25.15
C ASN A 7 1.17 -4.76 24.17
N TRP A 8 1.54 -5.32 23.02
CA TRP A 8 2.29 -4.59 21.98
C TRP A 8 1.57 -3.32 21.51
N VAL A 9 0.23 -3.32 21.47
CA VAL A 9 -0.60 -2.15 21.12
C VAL A 9 -0.45 -1.02 22.12
N ARG A 10 -0.47 -1.34 23.43
CA ARG A 10 -0.27 -0.33 24.47
C ARG A 10 1.14 0.25 24.41
N ILE A 11 2.14 -0.60 24.16
CA ILE A 11 3.54 -0.17 24.02
C ILE A 11 3.70 0.79 22.83
N THR A 12 3.18 0.42 21.65
CA THR A 12 3.27 1.27 20.46
C THR A 12 2.56 2.61 20.66
N ILE A 13 1.36 2.62 21.25
CA ILE A 13 0.64 3.86 21.57
C ILE A 13 1.45 4.77 22.50
N VAL A 14 2.07 4.21 23.55
CA VAL A 14 2.87 5.01 24.49
C VAL A 14 4.08 5.63 23.79
N ILE A 15 4.81 4.83 23.00
CA ILE A 15 5.98 5.29 22.26
C ILE A 15 5.59 6.37 21.25
N THR A 16 4.55 6.13 20.43
CA THR A 16 4.13 7.11 19.42
C THR A 16 3.61 8.40 20.05
N SER A 17 2.88 8.31 21.17
CA SER A 17 2.42 9.51 21.90
C SER A 17 3.61 10.32 22.44
N PHE A 18 4.63 9.64 22.97
CA PHE A 18 5.83 10.31 23.47
C PHE A 18 6.61 10.99 22.35
N VAL A 19 6.78 10.32 21.20
CA VAL A 19 7.44 10.91 20.03
C VAL A 19 6.65 12.11 19.49
N ALA A 20 5.32 12.00 19.39
CA ALA A 20 4.47 13.10 18.96
C ALA A 20 4.59 14.31 19.91
N LEU A 21 4.55 14.08 21.23
CA LEU A 21 4.75 15.15 22.21
C LEU A 21 6.13 15.79 22.08
N PHE A 22 7.18 14.99 21.92
CA PHE A 22 8.53 15.48 21.71
C PHE A 22 8.62 16.38 20.48
N ILE A 23 8.02 15.97 19.35
CA ILE A 23 7.98 16.78 18.13
C ILE A 23 7.25 18.11 18.37
N VAL A 24 6.06 18.06 18.97
CA VAL A 24 5.25 19.26 19.23
C VAL A 24 5.97 20.27 20.12
N VAL A 25 6.70 19.81 21.15
CA VAL A 25 7.37 20.71 22.11
C VAL A 25 8.72 21.22 21.59
N THR A 26 9.39 20.52 20.67
CA THR A 26 10.74 20.88 20.20
C THR A 26 10.75 21.68 18.90
N VAL A 27 9.71 21.57 18.09
CA VAL A 27 9.65 22.18 16.76
C VAL A 27 9.01 23.59 16.83
N PRO A 28 9.42 24.55 16.00
CA PRO A 28 8.87 25.92 16.03
C PRO A 28 7.37 25.97 15.71
N GLU A 29 6.66 26.91 16.33
CA GLU A 29 5.21 27.12 16.13
C GLU A 29 4.83 27.28 14.65
N HIS A 30 5.65 28.03 13.89
CA HIS A 30 5.45 28.21 12.45
C HIS A 30 5.41 26.87 11.68
N PHE A 31 6.20 25.88 12.09
CA PHE A 31 6.16 24.57 11.43
C PHE A 31 4.86 23.82 11.78
N LEU A 32 4.36 23.92 13.02
CA LEU A 32 3.12 23.27 13.43
C LEU A 32 1.91 23.86 12.71
N GLU A 33 1.80 25.18 12.63
CA GLU A 33 0.66 25.85 12.00
C GLU A 33 0.71 25.78 10.47
N GLU A 34 1.83 26.15 9.84
CA GLU A 34 1.89 26.28 8.38
C GLU A 34 2.18 24.94 7.70
N HIS A 35 3.18 24.20 8.18
CA HIS A 35 3.63 22.98 7.50
C HIS A 35 2.81 21.75 7.91
N LEU A 36 2.61 21.54 9.21
CA LEU A 36 1.84 20.39 9.68
C LEU A 36 0.34 20.59 9.47
N TRP A 37 -0.24 21.69 9.97
CA TRP A 37 -1.67 21.90 9.91
C TRP A 37 -2.15 22.35 8.52
N GLN A 38 -1.77 23.54 8.06
CA GLN A 38 -2.29 24.10 6.81
C GLN A 38 -1.89 23.29 5.58
N HIS A 39 -0.66 22.74 5.54
CA HIS A 39 -0.20 21.96 4.39
C HIS A 39 -0.49 20.46 4.51
N ILE A 40 0.01 19.75 5.54
CA ILE A 40 -0.20 18.29 5.61
C ILE A 40 -1.66 17.95 5.93
N VAL A 41 -2.21 18.46 7.03
CA VAL A 41 -3.55 18.06 7.51
C VAL A 41 -4.65 18.56 6.58
N VAL A 42 -4.63 19.81 6.15
CA VAL A 42 -5.73 20.37 5.34
C VAL A 42 -5.59 20.02 3.85
N VAL A 43 -4.38 19.94 3.29
CA VAL A 43 -4.20 19.69 1.84
C VAL A 43 -3.97 18.21 1.51
N HIS A 44 -3.11 17.52 2.24
CA HIS A 44 -2.72 16.15 1.89
C HIS A 44 -3.66 15.09 2.47
N ILE A 45 -4.02 15.17 3.75
CA ILE A 45 -4.84 14.12 4.39
C ILE A 45 -6.19 13.91 3.68
N PRO A 46 -6.97 14.93 3.30
CA PRO A 46 -8.25 14.70 2.63
C PRO A 46 -8.10 14.04 1.27
N LYS A 47 -7.05 14.38 0.51
CA LYS A 47 -6.76 13.73 -0.78
C LYS A 47 -6.41 12.26 -0.57
N ILE A 48 -5.54 11.96 0.40
CA ILE A 48 -5.15 10.59 0.76
C ILE A 48 -6.38 9.79 1.21
N PHE A 49 -7.20 10.36 2.09
CA PHE A 49 -8.42 9.75 2.59
C PHE A 49 -9.41 9.48 1.46
N LEU A 50 -9.72 10.47 0.62
CA LEU A 50 -10.70 10.34 -0.46
C LEU A 50 -10.29 9.28 -1.48
N TRP A 51 -9.02 9.26 -1.88
CA TRP A 51 -8.57 8.25 -2.85
C TRP A 51 -8.53 6.85 -2.19
N THR A 52 -8.05 6.73 -0.94
CA THR A 52 -7.97 5.46 -0.21
C THR A 52 -9.38 4.89 0.00
N PHE A 53 -10.29 5.70 0.54
CA PHE A 53 -11.68 5.37 0.73
C PHE A 53 -12.35 5.01 -0.60
N GLY A 54 -12.16 5.83 -1.63
CA GLY A 54 -12.75 5.60 -2.96
C GLY A 54 -12.28 4.30 -3.59
N THR A 55 -10.98 3.97 -3.46
CA THR A 55 -10.42 2.71 -3.96
C THR A 55 -10.99 1.52 -3.20
N LEU A 56 -10.98 1.56 -1.87
CA LEU A 56 -11.52 0.48 -1.04
C LEU A 56 -13.02 0.30 -1.28
N PHE A 57 -13.76 1.39 -1.43
CA PHE A 57 -15.20 1.37 -1.75
C PHE A 57 -15.46 0.75 -3.13
N ALA A 58 -14.72 1.16 -4.16
CA ALA A 58 -14.85 0.58 -5.50
C ALA A 58 -14.51 -0.92 -5.52
N VAL A 59 -13.45 -1.33 -4.81
CA VAL A 59 -13.08 -2.74 -4.65
C VAL A 59 -14.17 -3.52 -3.92
N HIS A 60 -14.73 -2.96 -2.84
CA HIS A 60 -15.79 -3.61 -2.09
C HIS A 60 -17.01 -3.89 -2.97
N ILE A 61 -17.45 -2.88 -3.73
CA ILE A 61 -18.52 -3.03 -4.72
C ILE A 61 -18.15 -4.10 -5.77
N LEU A 62 -16.94 -4.05 -6.33
CA LEU A 62 -16.50 -5.03 -7.32
C LEU A 62 -16.57 -6.47 -6.80
N LEU A 63 -16.16 -6.70 -5.54
CA LEU A 63 -16.18 -8.01 -4.89
C LEU A 63 -17.60 -8.47 -4.51
N GLU A 64 -18.54 -7.55 -4.34
CA GLU A 64 -19.95 -7.88 -4.04
C GLU A 64 -20.72 -8.31 -5.30
N PHE A 65 -20.42 -7.71 -6.45
CA PHE A 65 -21.14 -8.00 -7.71
C PHE A 65 -20.54 -9.14 -8.54
N ILE A 66 -19.29 -9.53 -8.28
CA ILE A 66 -18.62 -10.60 -9.02
C ILE A 66 -18.20 -11.66 -8.00
N ASP A 67 -18.63 -12.92 -8.21
CA ASP A 67 -18.27 -14.09 -7.38
C ASP A 67 -16.79 -14.49 -7.64
N ILE A 68 -15.91 -13.54 -7.36
CA ILE A 68 -14.49 -13.49 -7.74
C ILE A 68 -13.68 -14.48 -6.92
N ASN A 69 -14.13 -14.86 -5.72
CA ASN A 69 -13.35 -15.68 -4.80
C ASN A 69 -13.01 -17.05 -5.41
N THR A 70 -14.00 -17.70 -6.04
CA THR A 70 -13.80 -19.01 -6.69
C THR A 70 -12.96 -18.91 -7.96
N TRP A 71 -13.11 -17.81 -8.70
CA TRP A 71 -12.33 -17.55 -9.91
C TRP A 71 -10.86 -17.22 -9.58
N ILE A 72 -10.59 -16.38 -8.59
CA ILE A 72 -9.23 -16.08 -8.10
C ILE A 72 -8.55 -17.37 -7.66
N ALA A 73 -9.22 -18.17 -6.81
CA ALA A 73 -8.72 -19.46 -6.31
C ALA A 73 -8.21 -20.37 -7.43
N SER A 74 -8.91 -20.37 -8.57
CA SER A 74 -8.61 -21.23 -9.73
C SER A 74 -7.58 -20.62 -10.69
N ASN A 75 -7.23 -19.34 -10.55
CA ASN A 75 -6.45 -18.58 -11.54
C ASN A 75 -5.28 -17.80 -10.92
N MET A 76 -4.64 -18.34 -9.88
CA MET A 76 -3.59 -17.65 -9.10
C MET A 76 -2.44 -17.06 -9.94
N PHE A 77 -2.01 -17.74 -11.00
CA PHE A 77 -1.00 -17.20 -11.92
C PHE A 77 -1.48 -15.99 -12.72
N ILE A 78 -2.77 -15.94 -13.08
CA ILE A 78 -3.38 -14.77 -13.75
C ILE A 78 -3.46 -13.62 -12.76
N ILE A 79 -3.83 -13.89 -11.51
CA ILE A 79 -3.87 -12.87 -10.45
C ILE A 79 -2.49 -12.32 -10.16
N LEU A 80 -1.45 -13.17 -10.14
CA LEU A 80 -0.06 -12.72 -10.07
C LEU A 80 0.28 -11.80 -11.24
N ALA A 81 -0.05 -12.18 -12.48
CA ALA A 81 0.18 -11.32 -13.64
C ALA A 81 -0.54 -9.96 -13.52
N ILE A 82 -1.79 -9.96 -13.06
CA ILE A 82 -2.54 -8.73 -12.78
C ILE A 82 -1.83 -7.89 -11.70
N ALA A 83 -1.36 -8.51 -10.62
CA ALA A 83 -0.63 -7.83 -9.55
C ALA A 83 0.65 -7.14 -10.05
N LEU A 84 1.40 -7.81 -10.91
CA LEU A 84 2.60 -7.24 -11.54
C LEU A 84 2.26 -6.06 -12.45
N LEU A 85 1.20 -6.18 -13.26
CA LEU A 85 0.77 -5.11 -14.18
C LEU A 85 0.21 -3.90 -13.42
N VAL A 86 -0.60 -4.15 -12.40
CA VAL A 86 -1.17 -3.09 -11.55
C VAL A 86 -0.07 -2.34 -10.81
N GLY A 87 0.99 -3.03 -10.37
CA GLY A 87 2.16 -2.42 -9.73
C GLY A 87 2.94 -1.44 -10.63
N ILE A 88 2.69 -1.40 -11.94
CA ILE A 88 3.29 -0.40 -12.85
C ILE A 88 2.74 1.00 -12.54
N ILE A 89 1.49 1.09 -12.06
CA ILE A 89 0.84 2.36 -11.75
C ILE A 89 1.58 2.99 -10.55
N PRO A 90 2.17 4.19 -10.70
CA PRO A 90 2.99 4.83 -9.66
C PRO A 90 2.13 5.50 -8.57
N GLU A 91 1.30 4.71 -7.90
CA GLU A 91 0.33 5.16 -6.90
C GLU A 91 0.02 4.03 -5.93
N SER A 92 -0.04 4.28 -4.63
CA SER A 92 -0.25 3.24 -3.60
C SER A 92 -1.64 2.59 -3.62
N GLY A 93 -2.61 3.18 -4.32
CA GLY A 93 -3.99 2.74 -4.28
C GLY A 93 -4.33 1.41 -4.90
N PRO A 94 -3.98 1.19 -6.16
CA PRO A 94 -4.17 -0.11 -6.77
C PRO A 94 -3.48 -1.25 -5.98
N HIS A 95 -2.47 -0.96 -5.15
CA HIS A 95 -1.86 -1.95 -4.26
C HIS A 95 -2.73 -2.34 -3.06
N LEU A 96 -3.55 -1.43 -2.52
CA LEU A 96 -4.46 -1.73 -1.40
C LEU A 96 -5.48 -2.83 -1.74
N ILE A 97 -5.77 -3.03 -3.01
CA ILE A 97 -6.61 -4.14 -3.48
C ILE A 97 -6.01 -5.48 -3.03
N PHE A 98 -4.71 -5.69 -3.25
CA PHE A 98 -4.02 -6.94 -2.87
C PHE A 98 -3.86 -7.07 -1.35
N VAL A 99 -3.63 -5.95 -0.64
CA VAL A 99 -3.62 -5.96 0.83
C VAL A 99 -4.97 -6.43 1.38
N THR A 100 -6.07 -5.90 0.83
CA THR A 100 -7.43 -6.25 1.26
C THR A 100 -7.76 -7.70 0.93
N LEU A 101 -7.44 -8.16 -0.29
CA LEU A 101 -7.64 -9.55 -0.72
C LEU A 101 -6.81 -10.55 0.10
N PHE A 102 -5.61 -10.16 0.53
CA PHE A 102 -4.80 -11.00 1.42
C PHE A 102 -5.40 -11.04 2.82
N ALA A 103 -5.82 -9.89 3.35
CA ALA A 103 -6.47 -9.79 4.65
C ALA A 103 -7.80 -10.57 4.72
N SER A 104 -8.53 -10.70 3.60
CA SER A 104 -9.73 -11.54 3.50
C SER A 104 -9.43 -13.03 3.29
N GLY A 105 -8.16 -13.41 3.10
CA GLY A 105 -7.74 -14.79 2.80
C GLY A 105 -8.00 -15.24 1.37
N THR A 106 -8.32 -14.32 0.46
CA THR A 106 -8.65 -14.61 -0.94
C THR A 106 -7.42 -14.86 -1.80
N ILE A 107 -6.30 -14.19 -1.51
CA ILE A 107 -5.00 -14.41 -2.18
C ILE A 107 -3.92 -14.86 -1.19
N PRO A 108 -2.93 -15.65 -1.64
CA PRO A 108 -1.80 -16.07 -0.82
C PRO A 108 -0.77 -14.95 -0.60
N PHE A 109 0.17 -15.17 0.31
CA PHE A 109 1.20 -14.19 0.66
C PHE A 109 2.14 -13.92 -0.52
N SER A 110 2.41 -14.92 -1.37
CA SER A 110 3.22 -14.74 -2.58
C SER A 110 2.71 -13.65 -3.52
N ILE A 111 1.40 -13.54 -3.72
CA ILE A 111 0.80 -12.50 -4.58
C ILE A 111 0.90 -11.14 -3.91
N LEU A 112 0.63 -11.07 -2.60
CA LEU A 112 0.81 -9.82 -1.85
C LEU A 112 2.26 -9.34 -1.95
N LEU A 113 3.22 -10.24 -1.69
CA LEU A 113 4.65 -9.95 -1.73
C LEU A 113 5.10 -9.49 -3.12
N ALA A 114 4.68 -10.18 -4.17
CA ALA A 114 4.97 -9.77 -5.55
C ALA A 114 4.41 -8.36 -5.84
N SER A 115 3.16 -8.09 -5.43
CA SER A 115 2.56 -6.76 -5.59
C SER A 115 3.30 -5.67 -4.81
N SER A 116 3.80 -5.99 -3.61
CA SER A 116 4.59 -5.05 -2.79
C SER A 116 5.95 -4.76 -3.39
N ILE A 117 6.58 -5.74 -4.07
CA ILE A 117 7.86 -5.53 -4.76
C ILE A 117 7.71 -4.61 -5.96
N VAL A 118 6.62 -4.75 -6.73
CA VAL A 118 6.41 -3.91 -7.93
C VAL A 118 5.90 -2.51 -7.57
N GLN A 119 5.32 -2.36 -6.38
CA GLN A 119 4.75 -1.10 -5.95
C GLN A 119 5.80 -0.12 -5.37
N ASP A 120 6.05 0.96 -6.12
CA ASP A 120 6.95 2.05 -5.71
C ASP A 120 6.19 3.28 -5.16
N GLY A 121 4.86 3.28 -5.28
CA GLY A 121 4.00 4.38 -4.85
C GLY A 121 4.26 5.69 -5.58
N HIS A 122 3.90 6.81 -4.93
CA HIS A 122 4.03 8.16 -5.50
C HIS A 122 5.48 8.60 -5.76
N GLY A 123 6.47 7.93 -5.15
CA GLY A 123 7.89 8.23 -5.35
C GLY A 123 8.35 8.04 -6.79
N MET A 124 7.58 7.30 -7.59
CA MET A 124 7.87 7.05 -9.00
C MET A 124 7.26 8.12 -9.94
N ILE A 125 6.38 9.01 -9.45
CA ILE A 125 5.83 10.13 -10.23
C ILE A 125 6.93 11.13 -10.62
N PRO A 126 7.80 11.61 -9.71
CA PRO A 126 8.94 12.45 -10.07
C PRO A 126 9.89 11.77 -11.06
N MET A 127 10.19 10.49 -10.89
CA MET A 127 11.04 9.72 -11.79
C MET A 127 10.44 9.62 -13.20
N LEU A 128 9.12 9.44 -13.31
CA LEU A 128 8.43 9.45 -14.59
C LEU A 128 8.52 10.82 -15.29
N ALA A 129 8.45 11.91 -14.51
CA ALA A 129 8.57 13.28 -15.00
C ALA A 129 10.01 13.63 -15.43
N ASP A 130 11.01 13.16 -14.68
CA ASP A 130 12.43 13.41 -14.93
C ASP A 130 12.99 12.53 -16.06
N SER A 131 12.84 11.20 -15.95
CA SER A 131 13.39 10.24 -16.90
C SER A 131 12.46 9.05 -17.14
N LYS A 132 11.71 9.10 -18.25
CA LYS A 132 10.88 7.99 -18.72
C LYS A 132 11.67 6.68 -18.88
N ARG A 133 12.95 6.77 -19.30
CA ARG A 133 13.83 5.60 -19.42
C ARG A 133 14.19 5.04 -18.05
N GLY A 134 14.50 5.90 -17.08
CA GLY A 134 14.73 5.50 -15.70
C GLY A 134 13.51 4.83 -15.07
N PHE A 135 12.32 5.44 -15.24
CA PHE A 135 11.04 4.86 -14.83
C PHE A 135 10.85 3.44 -15.38
N LEU A 136 10.99 3.26 -16.70
CA LEU A 136 10.80 1.96 -17.33
C LEU A 136 11.83 0.94 -16.86
N PHE A 137 13.08 1.35 -16.65
CA PHE A 137 14.12 0.46 -16.16
C PHE A 137 13.83 -0.04 -14.74
N VAL A 138 13.50 0.85 -13.81
CA VAL A 138 13.15 0.46 -12.43
C VAL A 138 11.91 -0.44 -12.43
N LYS A 139 10.88 -0.10 -13.19
CA LYS A 139 9.69 -0.95 -13.31
C LYS A 139 9.99 -2.32 -13.90
N ALA A 140 10.85 -2.41 -14.91
CA ALA A 140 11.26 -3.70 -15.47
C ALA A 140 11.97 -4.56 -14.42
N VAL A 141 12.93 -3.98 -13.67
CA VAL A 141 13.62 -4.70 -12.58
C VAL A 141 12.63 -5.18 -11.53
N ASN A 142 11.75 -4.30 -11.04
CA ASN A 142 10.78 -4.65 -10.02
C ASN A 142 9.80 -5.73 -10.49
N ILE A 143 9.29 -5.65 -11.73
CA ILE A 143 8.42 -6.68 -12.32
C ILE A 143 9.15 -8.02 -12.39
N ILE A 144 10.41 -8.04 -12.84
CA ILE A 144 11.18 -9.28 -12.96
C ILE A 144 11.36 -9.91 -11.57
N VAL A 145 11.79 -9.13 -10.58
CA VAL A 145 12.00 -9.62 -9.21
C VAL A 145 10.67 -10.07 -8.60
N GLY A 146 9.61 -9.26 -8.73
CA GLY A 146 8.27 -9.59 -8.25
C GLY A 146 7.70 -10.85 -8.90
N ALA A 147 7.92 -11.04 -10.21
CA ALA A 147 7.50 -12.24 -10.92
C ALA A 147 8.23 -13.49 -10.42
N ILE A 148 9.56 -13.42 -10.27
CA ILE A 148 10.36 -14.54 -9.76
C ILE A 148 9.88 -14.92 -8.36
N VAL A 149 9.79 -13.94 -7.45
CA VAL A 149 9.36 -14.18 -6.06
C VAL A 149 7.93 -14.70 -5.99
N GLY A 150 7.00 -14.11 -6.75
CA GLY A 150 5.61 -14.53 -6.79
C GLY A 150 5.43 -15.94 -7.35
N ILE A 151 6.10 -16.27 -8.46
CA ILE A 151 6.04 -17.61 -9.07
C ILE A 151 6.61 -18.65 -8.10
N ILE A 152 7.78 -18.40 -7.51
CA ILE A 152 8.39 -19.32 -6.54
C ILE A 152 7.46 -19.49 -5.33
N GLY A 153 6.91 -18.40 -4.79
CA GLY A 153 5.99 -18.47 -3.66
C GLY A 153 4.75 -19.33 -3.97
N LEU A 154 4.11 -19.11 -5.13
CA LEU A 154 2.97 -19.91 -5.56
C LEU A 154 3.31 -21.40 -5.74
N LEU A 155 4.48 -21.72 -6.31
CA LEU A 155 4.93 -23.10 -6.51
C LEU A 155 5.21 -23.83 -5.19
N VAL A 156 5.64 -23.11 -4.15
CA VAL A 156 5.91 -23.66 -2.82
C VAL A 156 4.64 -23.63 -1.92
N GLY A 157 3.54 -23.05 -2.40
CA GLY A 157 2.25 -23.02 -1.68
C GLY A 157 2.13 -21.90 -0.65
N PHE A 158 2.92 -20.82 -0.81
CA PHE A 158 2.88 -19.61 0.02
C PHE A 158 2.19 -18.44 -0.67
#